data_AF-D8QYZ8-F1
#
_entry.id   AF-D8QYZ8-F1
#
_cell.length_a   1.000
_cell.length_b   1.000
_cell.length_c   1.000
_cell.angle_alpha   90.00
_cell.angle_beta   90.00
_cell.angle_gamma   90.00
#
_symmetry.space_group_name_H-M   'P 1'
#
loop_
_entity.id
_entity.type
_entity.pdbx_description
1 polymer ?
#
loop_
_entity_poly.entity_id
_entity_poly.type
_entity_poly.pdbx_seq_one_letter_code
_entity_poly.pdbx_strand_id
1 'polypeptide(L)'
;MKRRERVQKKVEEELRSKMKAQAFRKCDPVVAKYAECAKGRTFSMAWACRAQAKEMNECLHLYTTDAVLEEYKQDYLKQHTLR
;
A
#
# COMPACT_ATOMS: atom_id res chain seq x y z
N MET A 1 26.63 -13.00 12.47
CA MET A 1 26.10 -12.39 11.22
C MET A 1 24.70 -12.95 10.95
N LYS A 2 23.63 -12.15 11.09
CA LYS A 2 22.27 -12.61 10.72
C LYS A 2 22.19 -12.68 9.19
N ARG A 3 22.01 -13.88 8.64
CA ARG A 3 21.70 -14.10 7.23
C ARG A 3 20.41 -13.31 6.95
N ARG A 4 20.48 -12.22 6.18
CA ARG A 4 19.26 -11.58 5.66
C ARG A 4 18.59 -12.64 4.77
N GLU A 5 17.53 -13.26 5.26
CA GLU A 5 16.70 -14.16 4.47
C GLU A 5 16.12 -13.33 3.33
N ARG A 6 16.72 -13.50 2.14
CA ARG A 6 16.26 -12.79 0.95
C ARG A 6 14.98 -13.45 0.49
N VAL A 7 13.87 -12.77 0.76
CA VAL A 7 12.58 -13.03 0.12
C VAL A 7 12.76 -12.88 -1.40
N GLN A 8 12.21 -13.82 -2.18
CA GLN A 8 12.27 -13.76 -3.64
C GLN A 8 11.57 -12.49 -4.15
N LYS A 9 12.09 -11.89 -5.23
CA LYS A 9 11.53 -10.64 -5.78
C LYS A 9 10.02 -10.72 -6.06
N LYS A 10 9.55 -11.84 -6.62
CA LYS A 10 8.12 -12.09 -6.87
C LYS A 10 7.28 -12.06 -5.57
N VAL A 11 7.79 -12.68 -4.51
CA VAL A 11 7.12 -12.70 -3.21
C VAL A 11 7.10 -11.29 -2.58
N GLU A 12 8.19 -10.53 -2.71
CA GLU A 12 8.19 -9.13 -2.24
C GLU A 12 7.16 -8.27 -2.97
N GLU A 13 7.00 -8.44 -4.28
CA GLU A 13 5.96 -7.76 -5.06
C GLU A 13 4.55 -8.14 -4.60
N GLU A 14 4.31 -9.43 -4.34
CA GLU A 14 3.04 -9.90 -3.77
C GLU A 14 2.77 -9.32 -2.37
N LEU A 15 3.79 -9.25 -1.50
CA LEU A 15 3.69 -8.64 -0.18
C LEU A 15 3.39 -7.14 -0.28
N ARG A 16 4.02 -6.44 -1.22
CA ARG A 16 3.71 -5.02 -1.50
C ARG A 16 2.28 -4.84 -2.01
N SER A 17 1.79 -5.73 -2.85
CA SER A 17 0.40 -5.73 -3.31
C SER A 17 -0.60 -5.94 -2.16
N LYS A 18 -0.33 -6.94 -1.29
CA LYS A 18 -1.13 -7.20 -0.08
C LYS A 18 -1.13 -6.01 0.88
N MET A 19 0.05 -5.42 1.13
CA MET A 19 0.20 -4.22 1.95
C MET A 19 -0.63 -3.06 1.40
N LYS A 20 -0.55 -2.80 0.08
CA LYS A 20 -1.32 -1.75 -0.57
C LYS A 20 -2.83 -1.99 -0.47
N ALA A 21 -3.29 -3.21 -0.65
CA ALA A 21 -4.70 -3.57 -0.49
C ALA A 21 -5.19 -3.33 0.95
N GLN A 22 -4.38 -3.65 1.96
CA GLN A 22 -4.71 -3.33 3.35
C GLN A 22 -4.71 -1.84 3.62
N ALA A 23 -3.75 -1.09 3.07
CA ALA A 23 -3.69 0.36 3.17
C ALA A 23 -4.96 1.01 2.60
N PHE A 24 -5.44 0.56 1.44
CA PHE A 24 -6.69 1.05 0.86
C PHE A 24 -7.90 0.82 1.77
N ARG A 25 -7.99 -0.34 2.43
CA ARG A 25 -9.08 -0.61 3.39
C ARG A 25 -9.01 0.30 4.62
N LYS A 26 -7.82 0.59 5.13
CA LYS A 26 -7.63 1.50 6.27
C LYS A 26 -7.91 2.97 5.91
N CYS A 27 -7.68 3.33 4.64
CA CYS A 27 -7.88 4.66 4.09
C CYS A 27 -9.21 4.80 3.33
N ASP A 28 -10.17 3.90 3.53
CA ASP A 28 -11.43 3.86 2.79
C ASP A 28 -12.16 5.23 2.71
N PRO A 29 -12.25 6.03 3.80
CA PRO A 29 -12.94 7.32 3.75
C PRO A 29 -12.30 8.32 2.77
N VAL A 30 -10.97 8.39 2.73
CA VAL A 30 -10.25 9.33 1.87
C VAL A 30 -10.15 8.82 0.43
N VAL A 31 -10.13 7.50 0.25
CA VAL A 31 -10.21 6.84 -1.05
C VAL A 31 -11.59 7.08 -1.67
N ALA A 32 -12.67 6.97 -0.88
CA ALA A 32 -14.03 7.26 -1.32
C ALA A 32 -14.16 8.71 -1.81
N LYS A 33 -13.68 9.70 -1.04
CA LYS A 33 -13.67 11.11 -1.47
C LYS A 33 -12.93 11.32 -2.79
N TYR A 34 -11.78 10.67 -2.96
CA TYR A 34 -11.02 10.74 -4.22
C TYR A 34 -11.80 10.10 -5.37
N ALA A 35 -12.41 8.93 -5.15
CA ALA A 35 -13.22 8.23 -6.14
C ALA A 35 -14.46 9.05 -6.55
N GLU A 36 -15.13 9.70 -5.61
CA GLU A 36 -16.24 10.61 -5.88
C GLU A 36 -15.80 11.80 -6.73
N CYS A 37 -14.64 12.39 -6.42
CA CYS A 37 -14.08 13.48 -7.22
C CYS A 37 -13.69 13.02 -8.64
N ALA A 38 -13.12 11.82 -8.76
CA ALA A 38 -12.68 11.22 -10.01
C ALA A 38 -13.85 10.77 -10.91
N LYS A 39 -15.04 10.57 -10.33
CA LYS A 39 -16.23 10.10 -11.04
C LYS A 39 -16.59 11.06 -12.18
N GLY A 40 -16.55 10.56 -13.41
CA GLY A 40 -16.89 11.34 -14.61
C GLY A 40 -15.82 12.32 -15.07
N ARG A 41 -14.61 12.31 -14.48
CA ARG A 41 -13.48 13.15 -14.90
C ARG A 41 -12.36 12.26 -15.44
N THR A 42 -12.10 12.31 -16.75
CA THR A 42 -10.99 11.57 -17.38
C THR A 42 -9.80 12.48 -17.65
N PHE A 43 -10.05 13.63 -18.30
CA PHE A 43 -8.98 14.57 -18.68
C PHE A 43 -8.62 15.54 -17.55
N SER A 44 -9.60 15.93 -16.72
CA SER A 44 -9.42 16.98 -15.70
C SER A 44 -9.07 16.47 -14.30
N MET A 45 -8.96 15.15 -14.11
CA MET A 45 -8.81 14.54 -12.80
C MET A 45 -7.54 15.00 -12.06
N ALA A 46 -6.41 15.07 -12.77
CA ALA A 46 -5.10 15.34 -12.17
C ALA A 46 -5.01 16.71 -11.48
N TRP A 47 -5.74 17.72 -11.97
CA TRP A 47 -5.83 19.04 -11.35
C TRP A 47 -7.07 19.19 -10.47
N ALA A 48 -8.24 18.74 -10.92
CA ALA A 48 -9.50 18.95 -10.22
C ALA A 48 -9.60 18.15 -8.91
N CYS A 49 -8.89 17.02 -8.81
CA CYS A 49 -8.91 16.14 -7.64
C CYS A 49 -7.58 16.12 -6.89
N ARG A 50 -6.70 17.10 -7.14
CA ARG A 50 -5.36 17.14 -6.55
C ARG A 50 -5.38 17.17 -5.02
N ALA A 51 -6.36 17.87 -4.43
CA ALA A 51 -6.51 17.96 -2.98
C ALA A 51 -6.88 16.60 -2.37
N GLN A 52 -7.89 15.93 -2.92
CA GLN A 52 -8.34 14.60 -2.49
C GLN A 52 -7.26 13.55 -2.73
N ALA A 53 -6.54 13.64 -3.85
CA ALA A 53 -5.40 12.77 -4.14
C ALA A 53 -4.29 12.93 -3.09
N LYS A 54 -4.02 14.17 -2.65
CA LYS A 54 -3.04 14.45 -1.60
C LYS A 54 -3.46 13.82 -0.27
N GLU A 55 -4.70 14.06 0.16
CA GLU A 55 -5.26 13.48 1.40
C GLU A 55 -5.21 11.94 1.39
N MET A 56 -5.58 11.33 0.26
CA MET A 56 -5.49 9.89 0.06
C MET A 56 -4.04 9.39 0.15
N ASN A 57 -3.11 10.06 -0.53
CA ASN A 57 -1.70 9.67 -0.53
C ASN A 57 -1.07 9.81 0.86
N GLU A 58 -1.40 10.87 1.60
CA GLU A 58 -0.95 11.06 2.99
C GLU A 58 -1.38 9.90 3.88
N CYS A 59 -2.64 9.44 3.77
CA CYS A 59 -3.10 8.27 4.49
C CYS A 59 -2.39 6.98 4.06
N LEU A 60 -2.27 6.74 2.75
CA LEU A 60 -1.61 5.53 2.24
C LEU A 60 -0.15 5.45 2.66
N HIS A 61 0.56 6.59 2.68
CA HIS A 61 1.95 6.67 3.10
C HIS A 61 2.20 6.18 4.53
N LEU A 62 1.22 6.29 5.44
CA LEU A 62 1.34 5.75 6.80
C LEU A 62 1.45 4.22 6.82
N TYR A 63 0.89 3.54 5.82
CA TYR A 63 0.79 2.09 5.77
C TYR A 63 1.66 1.45 4.68
N THR A 64 2.27 2.25 3.80
CA THR A 64 3.12 1.76 2.70
C THR A 64 4.60 2.14 2.88
N THR A 65 5.09 2.16 4.11
CA THR A 65 6.50 2.43 4.42
C THR A 65 7.35 1.16 4.31
N ASP A 66 8.66 1.34 4.14
CA ASP A 66 9.61 0.21 4.14
C ASP A 66 9.64 -0.53 5.49
N ALA A 67 9.36 0.17 6.60
CA ALA A 67 9.23 -0.45 7.92
C ALA A 67 8.05 -1.44 7.97
N VAL A 68 6.88 -1.01 7.49
CA VAL A 68 5.70 -1.88 7.40
C VAL A 68 5.99 -3.06 6.47
N LEU A 69 6.62 -2.84 5.32
CA LEU A 69 6.98 -3.93 4.41
C LEU A 69 7.92 -4.95 5.06
N GLU A 70 8.87 -4.51 5.88
CA GLU A 70 9.76 -5.42 6.61
C GLU A 70 8.98 -6.28 7.61
N GLU A 71 7.97 -5.73 8.30
CA GLU A 71 7.06 -6.52 9.15
C GLU A 71 6.35 -7.61 8.35
N TYR A 72 5.80 -7.29 7.17
CA TYR A 72 5.20 -8.28 6.28
C TYR A 72 6.18 -9.37 5.83
N LYS A 73 7.44 -9.01 5.58
CA LYS A 73 8.49 -9.98 5.23
C LYS A 73 8.81 -10.89 6.42
N GLN A 74 8.95 -10.33 7.62
CA GLN A 74 9.20 -11.12 8.83
C GLN A 74 8.05 -12.09 9.11
N ASP A 75 6.81 -11.64 8.96
CA ASP A 75 5.63 -12.50 9.18
C ASP A 75 5.50 -13.59 8.10
N TYR A 76 5.83 -13.27 6.85
CA TYR A 76 5.91 -14.27 5.78
C TYR A 76 6.97 -15.33 6.09
N LEU A 77 8.17 -14.92 6.51
CA LEU A 77 9.25 -15.84 6.90
C LEU A 77 8.83 -16.72 8.08
N LYS A 78 8.23 -16.17 9.14
CA LYS A 78 7.71 -16.96 10.27
C LYS A 78 6.71 -18.03 9.80
N GLN A 79 5.76 -17.65 8.94
CA GLN A 79 4.74 -18.58 8.44
C GLN A 79 5.33 -19.68 7.55
N HIS A 80 6.41 -19.41 6.82
CA HIS A 80 7.03 -20.36 5.89
C HIS A 80 8.18 -21.17 6.50
N THR A 81 8.78 -20.71 7.60
CA THR A 81 9.80 -21.45 8.37
C THR A 81 9.17 -22.45 9.33
N LEU A 82 7.90 -22.26 9.72
CA LEU A 82 7.13 -23.21 10.55
C LEU A 82 6.43 -24.31 9.74
N ARG A 83 6.88 -24.58 8.51
CA ARG A 83 6.28 -25.55 7.59
C ARG A 83 7.27 -26.62 7.16
#